data_AF-A0A9D9GM37-F1
#
_entry.id   AF-A0A9D9GM37-F1
#
_cell.length_a   1.000
_cell.length_b   1.000
_cell.length_c   1.000
_cell.angle_alpha   90.00
_cell.angle_beta   90.00
_cell.angle_gamma   90.00
#
_symmetry.space_group_name_H-M   'P 1'
#
loop_
_entity.id
_entity.type
_entity.pdbx_description
1 polymer ?
#
loop_
_entity_poly.entity_id
_entity_poly.type
_entity_poly.pdbx_seq_one_letter_code
_entity_poly.pdbx_strand_id
1 'polypeptide(L)'
;MEDYILREIDRIGELLLKIARKLGLLDGDTPDYSLADVKGEFDRESLPFDLETVLSQENPVWYLVATAGLSDHALESFIEILFHSDLAEDRKAALLKDALAYLDGKGYFSIQLHSLVSD
;
A
#
# COMPACT_ATOMS: atom_id res chain seq x y z
N MET A 1 4.95 18.68 -20.33
CA MET A 1 4.78 19.06 -18.91
C MET A 1 3.94 18.05 -18.15
N GLU A 2 3.06 17.30 -18.81
CA GLU A 2 2.36 16.10 -18.28
C GLU A 2 3.33 14.97 -17.86
N ASP A 3 4.45 14.84 -18.57
CA ASP A 3 5.52 13.85 -18.35
C ASP A 3 6.23 13.88 -16.99
N TYR A 4 6.25 15.01 -16.29
CA TYR A 4 6.97 15.12 -15.01
C TYR A 4 6.11 14.63 -13.84
N ILE A 5 4.80 14.91 -13.89
CA ILE A 5 3.83 14.48 -12.87
C ILE A 5 3.61 12.97 -12.96
N LEU A 6 3.48 12.41 -14.17
CA LEU A 6 3.38 10.96 -14.37
C LEU A 6 4.64 10.21 -13.89
N ARG A 7 5.84 10.79 -14.08
CA ARG A 7 7.11 10.17 -13.64
C ARG A 7 7.31 10.15 -12.13
N GLU A 8 6.88 11.17 -11.39
CA GLU A 8 6.97 11.15 -9.91
C GLU A 8 5.90 10.25 -9.28
N ILE A 9 4.70 10.20 -9.87
CA ILE A 9 3.62 9.28 -9.49
C ILE A 9 4.07 7.82 -9.64
N ASP A 10 4.82 7.50 -10.70
CA ASP A 10 5.33 6.15 -10.91
C ASP A 10 6.40 5.78 -9.89
N ARG A 11 7.23 6.72 -9.43
CA ARG A 11 8.37 6.39 -8.57
C ARG A 11 7.97 5.72 -7.25
N ILE A 12 6.96 6.23 -6.54
CA ILE A 12 6.52 5.61 -5.28
C ILE A 12 5.87 4.24 -5.57
N GLY A 13 5.03 4.16 -6.61
CA GLY A 13 4.45 2.89 -7.07
C GLY A 13 5.51 1.85 -7.43
N GLU A 14 6.55 2.24 -8.16
CA GLU A 14 7.69 1.40 -8.53
C GLU A 14 8.46 0.90 -7.31
N LEU A 15 8.68 1.76 -6.30
CA LEU A 15 9.33 1.36 -5.05
C LEU A 15 8.47 0.34 -4.29
N LEU A 16 7.16 0.56 -4.21
CA LEU A 16 6.24 -0.39 -3.57
C LEU A 16 6.17 -1.71 -4.33
N LEU A 17 6.11 -1.68 -5.67
CA LEU A 17 6.18 -2.90 -6.50
C LEU A 17 7.50 -3.64 -6.32
N LYS A 18 8.62 -2.92 -6.16
CA LYS A 18 9.92 -3.52 -5.84
C LYS A 18 9.90 -4.19 -4.47
N ILE A 19 9.29 -3.58 -3.46
CA ILE A 19 9.13 -4.17 -2.13
C ILE A 19 8.24 -5.42 -2.22
N ALA A 20 7.08 -5.34 -2.87
CA ALA A 20 6.18 -6.47 -3.09
C ALA A 20 6.89 -7.67 -3.75
N ARG A 21 7.74 -7.43 -4.75
CA ARG A 21 8.59 -8.48 -5.36
C ARG A 21 9.56 -9.10 -4.38
N LYS A 22 10.25 -8.29 -3.57
CA LYS A 22 11.20 -8.82 -2.57
C LYS A 22 10.51 -9.64 -1.48
N LEU A 23 9.27 -9.29 -1.17
CA LEU A 23 8.41 -10.02 -0.25
C LEU A 23 7.75 -11.26 -0.89
N GLY A 24 7.91 -11.48 -2.20
CA GLY A 24 7.38 -12.65 -2.90
C GLY A 24 5.91 -12.56 -3.31
N LEU A 25 5.27 -11.38 -3.21
CA LEU A 25 3.84 -11.21 -3.48
C LEU A 25 3.44 -11.38 -4.95
N LEU A 26 4.36 -11.12 -5.88
CA LEU A 26 4.03 -11.15 -7.30
C LEU A 26 4.11 -12.55 -7.93
N ASP A 27 4.60 -13.54 -7.20
CA ASP A 27 4.83 -14.89 -7.72
C ASP A 27 3.68 -15.88 -7.40
N GLY A 28 2.61 -15.40 -6.77
CA GLY A 28 1.39 -16.17 -6.49
C GLY A 28 1.49 -17.12 -5.29
N ASP A 29 2.60 -17.07 -4.55
CA ASP A 29 2.68 -17.65 -3.22
C ASP A 29 1.99 -16.71 -2.21
N THR A 30 1.50 -17.27 -1.10
CA THR A 30 1.11 -16.47 0.08
C THR A 30 2.31 -16.44 1.02
N PRO A 31 3.27 -15.51 0.82
CA PRO A 31 4.44 -15.43 1.68
C PRO A 31 4.02 -15.00 3.08
N ASP A 32 4.54 -15.69 4.10
CA ASP A 32 4.32 -15.37 5.51
C ASP A 32 5.48 -14.47 5.97
N TYR A 33 5.36 -13.16 5.71
CA TYR A 33 6.33 -12.17 6.16
C TYR A 33 5.81 -11.37 7.35
N SER A 34 6.71 -11.04 8.26
CA SER A 34 6.35 -10.22 9.41
C SER A 34 6.25 -8.74 9.02
N LEU A 35 5.50 -7.96 9.79
CA LEU A 35 5.47 -6.51 9.69
C LEU A 35 6.86 -5.89 9.90
N ALA A 36 7.73 -6.58 10.65
CA ALA A 36 9.13 -6.18 10.79
C ALA A 36 9.92 -6.35 9.48
N ASP A 37 9.64 -7.39 8.69
CA ASP A 37 10.25 -7.59 7.37
C ASP A 37 9.76 -6.52 6.39
N VAL A 38 8.45 -6.22 6.40
CA VAL A 38 7.86 -5.11 5.62
C VAL A 38 8.54 -3.81 5.99
N LYS A 39 8.65 -3.49 7.28
CA LYS A 39 9.33 -2.29 7.76
C LYS A 39 10.79 -2.26 7.28
N GLY A 40 11.50 -3.37 7.37
CA GLY A 40 12.88 -3.47 6.91
C GLY A 40 13.06 -3.16 5.42
N GLU A 41 12.11 -3.59 4.57
CA GLU A 41 12.12 -3.21 3.16
C GLU A 41 11.72 -1.75 2.94
N PHE A 42 10.75 -1.24 3.68
CA PHE A 42 10.33 0.16 3.61
C PHE A 42 11.47 1.10 4.03
N ASP A 43 12.26 0.76 5.05
CA ASP A 43 13.40 1.57 5.50
C ASP A 43 14.58 1.54 4.49
N ARG A 44 14.72 0.45 3.72
CA ARG A 44 15.76 0.31 2.69
C ARG A 44 15.43 1.09 1.43
N GLU A 45 14.15 1.21 1.10
CA GLU A 45 13.69 2.04 0.01
C GLU A 45 13.49 3.48 0.53
N SER A 46 13.93 4.50 -0.21
CA SER A 46 13.79 5.89 0.25
C SER A 46 12.36 6.42 0.04
N LEU A 47 11.38 5.78 0.69
CA LEU A 47 9.98 6.21 0.67
C LEU A 47 9.82 7.57 1.35
N PRO A 48 8.88 8.42 0.90
CA PRO A 48 8.66 9.74 1.48
C PRO A 48 7.84 9.70 2.79
N PHE A 49 7.58 8.50 3.34
CA PHE A 49 6.82 8.29 4.55
C PHE A 49 7.39 7.09 5.33
N ASP A 50 7.17 7.10 6.63
CA ASP A 50 7.57 6.03 7.56
C ASP A 50 6.37 5.14 7.91
N LEU A 51 6.58 3.82 7.93
CA LEU A 51 5.50 2.85 8.13
C LEU A 51 4.89 2.96 9.53
N GLU A 52 5.69 3.15 10.58
CA GLU A 52 5.19 3.29 11.95
C GLU A 52 4.32 4.55 12.10
N THR A 53 4.78 5.64 11.50
CA THR A 53 4.06 6.92 11.46
C THR A 53 2.71 6.74 10.77
N VAL A 54 2.66 6.08 9.61
CA VAL A 54 1.41 5.78 8.89
C VAL A 54 0.47 4.92 9.74
N LEU A 55 0.98 3.84 10.32
CA LEU A 55 0.18 2.91 11.11
C LEU A 55 -0.30 3.49 12.45
N SER A 56 0.32 4.57 12.92
CA SER A 56 -0.14 5.30 14.12
C SER A 56 -1.28 6.29 13.84
N GLN A 57 -1.58 6.58 12.57
CA GLN A 57 -2.64 7.52 12.21
C GLN A 57 -4.03 6.94 12.51
N GLU A 58 -4.96 7.84 12.86
CA GLU A 58 -6.39 7.50 12.98
C GLU A 58 -6.98 7.10 11.63
N ASN A 59 -6.56 7.79 10.55
CA ASN A 59 -6.92 7.47 9.17
C ASN A 59 -5.65 7.36 8.30
N PRO A 60 -5.04 6.16 8.23
CA PRO A 60 -3.81 5.96 7.47
C PRO A 60 -3.97 6.20 5.96
N VAL A 61 -5.11 5.84 5.37
CA VAL A 61 -5.38 6.03 3.95
C VAL A 61 -5.39 7.52 3.59
N TRP A 62 -6.09 8.34 4.37
CA TRP A 62 -6.11 9.78 4.18
C TRP A 62 -4.70 10.38 4.33
N TYR A 63 -3.94 9.95 5.34
CA TYR A 63 -2.56 10.41 5.51
C TYR A 63 -1.70 10.08 4.27
N LEU A 64 -1.79 8.87 3.75
CA LEU A 64 -1.04 8.45 2.57
C LEU A 64 -1.39 9.28 1.33
N VAL A 65 -2.66 9.51 1.04
CA VAL A 65 -3.07 10.24 -0.18
C VAL A 65 -2.95 11.75 -0.05
N ALA A 66 -3.29 12.33 1.11
CA ALA A 66 -3.32 13.78 1.30
C ALA A 66 -1.97 14.35 1.78
N THR A 67 -1.20 13.59 2.57
CA THR A 67 0.07 14.05 3.13
C THR A 67 1.26 13.48 2.37
N ALA A 68 1.29 12.16 2.13
CA ALA A 68 2.40 11.52 1.43
C ALA A 68 2.25 11.54 -0.11
N GLY A 69 1.10 12.00 -0.62
CA GLY A 69 0.85 12.19 -2.05
C GLY A 69 0.84 10.88 -2.85
N LEU A 70 0.48 9.75 -2.24
CA LEU A 70 0.38 8.48 -2.95
C LEU A 70 -0.66 8.56 -4.06
N SER A 71 -0.30 7.98 -5.20
CA SER A 71 -1.25 7.70 -6.27
C SER A 71 -2.19 6.56 -5.90
N ASP A 72 -3.28 6.42 -6.65
CA ASP A 72 -4.26 5.37 -6.42
C ASP A 72 -3.63 3.97 -6.57
N HIS A 73 -2.75 3.77 -7.57
CA HIS A 73 -2.00 2.51 -7.75
C HIS A 73 -0.97 2.25 -6.65
N ALA A 74 -0.28 3.29 -6.17
CA ALA A 74 0.64 3.15 -5.05
C ALA A 74 -0.11 2.77 -3.77
N LEU A 75 -1.30 3.34 -3.56
CA LEU A 75 -2.16 2.97 -2.45
C LEU A 75 -2.57 1.50 -2.53
N GLU A 76 -3.00 1.00 -3.70
CA GLU A 76 -3.32 -0.44 -3.89
C GLU A 76 -2.15 -1.34 -3.48
N SER A 77 -0.96 -1.08 -4.03
CA SER A 77 0.25 -1.87 -3.74
C SER A 77 0.62 -1.83 -2.26
N PHE A 78 0.49 -0.66 -1.61
CA PHE A 78 0.76 -0.52 -0.18
C PHE A 78 -0.20 -1.37 0.66
N ILE A 79 -1.50 -1.33 0.35
CA ILE A 79 -2.52 -2.08 1.10
C ILE A 79 -2.32 -3.58 0.92
N GLU A 80 -2.02 -4.04 -0.29
CA GLU A 80 -1.71 -5.45 -0.56
C GLU A 80 -0.51 -5.93 0.28
N ILE A 81 0.58 -5.15 0.29
CA ILE A 81 1.76 -5.50 1.10
C ILE A 81 1.40 -5.67 2.57
N LEU A 82 0.59 -4.77 3.14
CA LEU A 82 0.20 -4.89 4.55
C LEU A 82 -0.80 -6.02 4.80
N PHE A 83 -1.69 -6.30 3.85
CA PHE A 83 -2.70 -7.34 3.98
C PHE A 83 -2.07 -8.73 4.10
N HIS A 84 -0.98 -8.97 3.38
CA HIS A 84 -0.22 -10.23 3.44
C HIS A 84 0.87 -10.25 4.53
N SER A 85 0.97 -9.21 5.38
CA SER A 85 1.85 -9.23 6.57
C SER A 85 1.17 -9.86 7.80
N ASP A 86 1.88 -9.95 8.92
CA ASP A 86 1.31 -10.32 10.23
C ASP A 86 0.61 -9.16 10.98
N LEU A 87 0.31 -8.04 10.30
CA LEU A 87 -0.48 -6.94 10.87
C LEU A 87 -1.82 -7.46 11.42
N ALA A 88 -2.28 -6.91 12.55
CA ALA A 88 -3.53 -7.33 13.17
C ALA A 88 -4.73 -7.26 12.18
N GLU A 89 -5.54 -8.31 12.15
CA GLU A 89 -6.62 -8.48 11.17
C GLU A 89 -7.67 -7.37 11.22
N ASP A 90 -7.96 -6.83 12.40
CA ASP A 90 -8.84 -5.67 12.57
C ASP A 90 -8.27 -4.41 11.91
N ARG A 91 -6.95 -4.22 11.99
CA ARG A 91 -6.24 -3.13 11.32
C ARG A 91 -6.20 -3.34 9.81
N LYS A 92 -5.93 -4.56 9.33
CA LYS A 92 -6.00 -4.90 7.89
C LYS A 92 -7.38 -4.61 7.31
N ALA A 93 -8.43 -5.09 7.97
CA ALA A 93 -9.81 -4.88 7.54
C ALA A 93 -10.19 -3.39 7.51
N ALA A 94 -9.78 -2.61 8.52
CA ALA A 94 -10.01 -1.16 8.54
C ALA A 94 -9.29 -0.45 7.38
N LEU A 95 -8.00 -0.75 7.18
CA LEU A 95 -7.19 -0.20 6.09
C LEU A 95 -7.79 -0.52 4.72
N LEU A 96 -8.14 -1.78 4.48
CA LEU A 96 -8.73 -2.23 3.22
C LEU A 96 -10.07 -1.54 2.97
N LYS A 97 -10.94 -1.47 3.98
CA LYS A 97 -12.23 -0.80 3.87
C LYS A 97 -12.09 0.69 3.54
N ASP A 98 -11.18 1.38 4.23
CA ASP A 98 -10.96 2.81 4.00
C ASP A 98 -10.36 3.07 2.60
N ALA A 99 -9.46 2.20 2.14
CA ALA A 99 -8.87 2.27 0.80
C ALA A 99 -9.93 2.06 -0.28
N LEU A 100 -10.75 1.01 -0.16
CA LEU A 100 -11.86 0.76 -1.08
C LEU A 100 -12.85 1.93 -1.11
N ALA A 101 -13.26 2.44 0.06
CA ALA A 101 -14.18 3.58 0.13
C ALA A 101 -13.61 4.84 -0.54
N TYR A 102 -12.31 5.11 -0.38
CA TYR A 102 -11.63 6.23 -1.05
C TYR A 102 -11.60 6.03 -2.57
N LEU A 103 -11.21 4.85 -3.05
CA LEU A 103 -11.08 4.55 -4.47
C LEU A 103 -12.46 4.53 -5.17
N ASP A 104 -13.44 3.87 -4.59
CA ASP A 104 -14.82 3.85 -5.09
C ASP A 104 -15.42 5.25 -5.14
N GLY A 105 -15.16 6.08 -4.11
CA GLY A 105 -15.57 7.48 -4.07
C GLY A 105 -15.01 8.33 -5.21
N LYS A 106 -13.88 7.90 -5.81
CA LYS A 106 -13.28 8.52 -7.00
C LYS A 106 -13.74 7.88 -8.32
N GLY A 107 -14.58 6.85 -8.26
CA GLY A 107 -14.96 6.05 -9.43
C GLY A 107 -13.85 5.14 -9.95
N TYR A 108 -12.85 4.84 -9.12
CA TYR A 108 -11.75 3.95 -9.45
C TYR A 108 -11.98 2.59 -8.78
N PHE A 109 -12.12 1.53 -9.58
CA PHE A 109 -12.39 0.18 -9.07
C PHE A 109 -11.12 -0.67 -9.07
N SER A 110 -10.68 -1.10 -7.88
CA SER A 110 -9.50 -1.94 -7.72
C SER A 110 -9.86 -3.43 -7.71
N ILE A 111 -9.60 -4.14 -8.81
CA ILE A 111 -9.81 -5.61 -8.84
C ILE A 111 -8.96 -6.29 -7.76
N GLN A 112 -7.74 -5.81 -7.55
CA GLN A 112 -6.77 -6.37 -6.61
C GLN A 112 -7.20 -6.22 -5.16
N LEU A 113 -7.63 -5.02 -4.74
CA LEU A 113 -8.12 -4.85 -3.36
C LEU A 113 -9.45 -5.56 -3.13
N HIS A 114 -10.31 -5.63 -4.15
CA HIS A 114 -11.58 -6.35 -4.03
C HIS A 114 -11.40 -7.87 -3.89
N SER A 115 -10.34 -8.47 -4.45
CA SER A 115 -10.07 -9.90 -4.21
C SER A 115 -9.71 -10.19 -2.76
N LEU A 116 -9.05 -9.26 -2.06
CA LEU A 116 -8.64 -9.42 -0.65
C LEU A 116 -9.83 -9.44 0.33
N VAL A 117 -11.01 -8.94 -0.08
CA VAL A 117 -12.23 -8.98 0.76
C VAL A 117 -12.82 -10.40 0.85
N SER A 118 -12.45 -11.28 -0.09
CA SER A 118 -13.09 -12.59 -0.27
C SER A 118 -12.29 -13.75 0.34
N ASP A 119 -11.09 -13.49 0.85
CA ASP A 119 -10.24 -14.43 1.61
C ASP A 119 -10.50 -14.34 3.12
#